data_AF-A0A535ZVC8-F1
#
_entry.id   AF-A0A535ZVC8-F1
#
_cell.length_a   1.000
_cell.length_b   1.000
_cell.length_c   1.000
_cell.angle_alpha   90.00
_cell.angle_beta   90.00
_cell.angle_gamma   90.00
#
_symmetry.space_group_name_H-M   'P 1'
#
loop_
_entity.id
_entity.type
_entity.pdbx_description
1 polymer ?
#
loop_
_entity_poly.entity_id
_entity_poly.type
_entity_poly.pdbx_seq_one_letter_code
_entity_poly.pdbx_strand_id
1 'polypeptide(L)'
;MADSAVPVGDDRIIAHLQFARAVASRSIDPRCRGADREDLIAWGLVGLVQAARRYRGDRGASFGAYAARRVRGQILDALRERDPLTRSARRAFRAAQRATED
;
A
#
# COMPACT_ATOMS: atom_id res chain seq x y z
N MET A 1 -1.95 10.87 -38.70
CA MET A 1 -3.18 10.38 -38.03
C MET A 1 -2.85 9.14 -37.23
N ALA A 2 -2.54 9.31 -35.95
CA ALA A 2 -2.64 8.32 -34.87
C ALA A 2 -2.25 9.06 -33.59
N ASP A 3 -3.20 9.84 -33.06
CA ASP A 3 -3.17 10.31 -31.67
C ASP A 3 -3.37 9.06 -30.80
N SER A 4 -2.30 8.31 -30.55
CA SER A 4 -2.34 7.18 -29.62
C SER A 4 -2.32 7.77 -28.22
N ALA A 5 -3.51 8.15 -27.76
CA ALA A 5 -3.78 8.63 -26.42
C ALA A 5 -3.07 7.75 -25.40
N VAL A 6 -1.93 8.22 -24.90
CA VAL A 6 -1.40 7.72 -23.64
C VAL A 6 -2.52 7.99 -22.64
N PRO A 7 -3.14 6.95 -22.06
CA PRO A 7 -4.21 7.21 -21.11
C PRO A 7 -3.61 8.09 -20.01
N VAL A 8 -4.25 9.21 -19.69
CA VAL A 8 -3.77 10.21 -18.69
C VAL A 8 -3.32 9.58 -17.36
N GLY A 9 -3.73 8.34 -17.09
CA GLY A 9 -3.20 7.52 -16.00
C GLY A 9 -1.70 7.20 -16.09
N ASP A 10 -1.16 6.89 -17.26
CA ASP A 10 0.21 6.37 -17.42
C ASP A 10 1.27 7.45 -17.16
N ASP A 11 1.08 8.68 -17.69
CA ASP A 11 1.95 9.82 -17.39
C ASP A 11 1.96 10.17 -15.90
N ARG A 12 0.78 10.08 -15.26
CA ARG A 12 0.65 10.32 -13.81
C ARG A 12 1.38 9.27 -12.99
N ILE A 13 1.38 8.02 -13.43
CA ILE A 13 2.14 6.94 -12.79
C ILE A 13 3.62 7.29 -12.86
N ILE A 14 4.17 7.53 -14.05
CA ILE A 14 5.59 7.83 -14.26
C ILE A 14 6.03 9.03 -13.42
N ALA A 15 5.28 10.12 -13.48
CA ALA A 15 5.59 11.36 -12.74
C ALA A 15 5.59 11.18 -11.21
N HIS A 16 4.93 10.14 -10.66
CA HIS A 16 4.77 9.93 -9.22
C HIS A 16 5.40 8.64 -8.71
N LEU A 17 6.22 7.95 -9.50
CA LEU A 17 6.89 6.71 -9.10
C LEU A 17 7.76 6.91 -7.85
N GLN A 18 8.66 7.90 -7.87
CA GLN A 18 9.56 8.18 -6.74
C GLN A 18 8.77 8.66 -5.51
N PHE A 19 7.69 9.39 -5.73
CA PHE A 19 6.78 9.81 -4.67
C PHE A 19 6.13 8.59 -3.98
N ALA A 20 5.55 7.66 -4.74
CA ALA A 20 4.92 6.46 -4.17
C ALA A 20 5.94 5.57 -3.44
N ARG A 21 7.15 5.43 -4.00
CA ARG A 21 8.25 4.71 -3.33
C ARG A 21 8.62 5.36 -2.00
N ALA A 22 8.71 6.69 -1.96
CA ALA A 22 9.01 7.43 -0.73
C ALA A 22 7.89 7.29 0.30
N VAL A 23 6.62 7.40 -0.10
CA VAL A 23 5.46 7.21 0.78
C VAL A 23 5.46 5.80 1.37
N ALA A 24 5.67 4.77 0.54
CA ALA A 24 5.72 3.39 0.97
C ALA A 24 6.88 3.13 1.94
N SER A 25 8.08 3.55 1.58
CA SER A 25 9.31 3.36 2.39
C SER A 25 9.25 4.04 3.76
N ARG A 26 8.47 5.12 3.89
CA ARG A 26 8.31 5.90 5.13
C ARG A 26 7.02 5.57 5.88
N SER A 27 6.38 4.44 5.56
CA SER A 27 5.13 4.04 6.23
C SER A 27 5.39 3.74 7.71
N ILE A 28 4.95 4.63 8.59
CA ILE A 28 5.14 4.54 10.05
C ILE A 28 4.03 3.75 10.77
N ASP A 29 3.07 3.17 10.04
CA ASP A 29 2.00 2.38 10.67
C ASP A 29 2.62 1.18 11.41
N PRO A 30 2.23 0.91 12.67
CA PRO A 30 2.76 -0.21 13.44
C PRO A 30 2.62 -1.57 12.74
N ARG A 31 1.63 -1.74 11.85
CA ARG A 31 1.42 -2.98 11.08
C ARG A 31 2.49 -3.21 10.03
N CYS A 32 3.20 -2.16 9.60
CA CYS A 32 4.32 -2.29 8.68
C CYS A 32 5.60 -2.79 9.40
N ARG A 33 5.61 -2.88 10.74
CA ARG A 33 6.77 -3.38 11.49
C ARG A 33 6.99 -4.86 11.17
N GLY A 34 8.19 -5.18 10.69
CA GLY A 34 8.59 -6.54 10.33
C GLY A 34 8.25 -6.94 8.88
N ALA A 35 7.59 -6.08 8.11
CA ALA A 35 7.41 -6.30 6.67
C ALA A 35 8.69 -5.93 5.90
N ASP A 36 8.98 -6.66 4.82
CA ASP A 36 10.07 -6.32 3.92
C ASP A 36 9.80 -4.96 3.27
N ARG A 37 10.83 -4.11 3.24
CA ARG A 37 10.77 -2.78 2.65
C ARG A 37 10.42 -2.83 1.16
N GLU A 38 10.95 -3.79 0.41
CA GLU A 38 10.65 -3.90 -1.02
C GLU A 38 9.22 -4.43 -1.27
N ASP A 39 8.67 -5.26 -0.38
CA ASP A 39 7.23 -5.63 -0.41
C ASP A 39 6.34 -4.41 -0.20
N LEU A 40 6.65 -3.57 0.80
CA LEU A 40 5.91 -2.33 1.06
C LEU A 40 5.93 -1.40 -0.17
N ILE A 41 7.09 -1.28 -0.83
CA ILE A 41 7.24 -0.51 -2.06
C ILE A 41 6.38 -1.10 -3.17
N ALA A 42 6.43 -2.41 -3.38
CA ALA A 42 5.65 -3.08 -4.42
C ALA A 42 4.14 -2.84 -4.25
N TRP A 43 3.60 -3.05 -3.04
CA TRP A 43 2.20 -2.74 -2.75
C TRP A 43 1.87 -1.26 -2.90
N GLY A 44 2.81 -0.39 -2.50
CA GLY A 44 2.67 1.04 -2.70
C GLY A 44 2.53 1.42 -4.18
N LEU A 45 3.34 0.83 -5.06
CA LEU A 45 3.27 1.04 -6.51
C LEU A 45 1.94 0.54 -7.10
N VAL A 46 1.42 -0.61 -6.63
CA VAL A 46 0.06 -1.07 -7.00
C VAL A 46 -0.99 -0.04 -6.60
N GLY A 47 -0.87 0.55 -5.41
CA GLY A 47 -1.76 1.61 -4.94
C GLY A 47 -1.69 2.88 -5.79
N LEU A 48 -0.50 3.24 -6.29
CA LEU A 48 -0.31 4.35 -7.23
C LEU A 48 -1.02 4.11 -8.56
N VAL A 49 -0.86 2.92 -9.15
CA VAL A 49 -1.53 2.55 -10.42
C VAL A 49 -3.04 2.65 -10.28
N GLN A 50 -3.58 2.12 -9.18
CA GLN A 50 -5.01 2.25 -8.89
C GLN A 50 -5.44 3.71 -8.72
N ALA A 51 -4.62 4.53 -8.06
CA ALA A 51 -4.90 5.95 -7.88
C ALA A 51 -4.97 6.68 -9.23
N ALA A 52 -4.00 6.44 -10.11
CA ALA A 52 -3.93 7.04 -11.44
C ALA A 52 -5.17 6.74 -12.29
N ARG A 53 -5.66 5.50 -12.23
CA ARG A 53 -6.87 5.05 -12.95
C ARG A 53 -8.17 5.67 -12.42
N ARG A 54 -8.26 5.86 -11.09
CA ARG A 54 -9.51 6.26 -10.41
C ARG A 54 -9.63 7.76 -10.11
N TYR A 55 -8.53 8.51 -10.18
CA TYR A 55 -8.57 9.95 -9.92
C TYR A 55 -9.33 10.70 -11.02
N ARG A 56 -10.20 11.62 -10.60
CA ARG A 56 -11.08 12.41 -11.48
C ARG A 56 -10.93 13.93 -11.34
N GLY A 57 -10.08 14.42 -10.42
CA GLY A 57 -9.79 15.86 -10.29
C GLY A 57 -10.93 16.74 -9.74
N ASP A 58 -12.10 16.17 -9.56
CA ASP A 58 -13.38 16.81 -9.20
C ASP A 58 -13.56 17.07 -7.70
N ARG A 59 -12.77 16.40 -6.85
CA ARG A 59 -12.96 16.44 -5.37
C ARG A 59 -12.01 17.38 -4.63
N GLY A 60 -11.41 18.37 -5.31
CA GLY A 60 -10.58 19.42 -4.69
C GLY A 60 -9.21 19.00 -4.14
N ALA A 61 -8.93 17.70 -4.01
CA ALA A 61 -7.61 17.21 -3.62
C ALA A 61 -6.69 17.03 -4.84
N SER A 62 -5.42 17.44 -4.73
CA SER A 62 -4.41 17.17 -5.76
C SER A 62 -4.21 15.66 -5.96
N PHE A 63 -3.73 15.27 -7.15
CA PHE A 63 -3.44 13.86 -7.43
C PHE A 63 -2.44 13.28 -6.40
N GLY A 64 -1.39 14.02 -6.04
CA GLY A 64 -0.41 13.58 -5.05
C GLY A 64 -1.03 13.28 -3.68
N ALA A 65 -1.93 14.14 -3.21
CA ALA A 65 -2.66 13.92 -1.95
C ALA A 65 -3.55 12.66 -2.03
N TYR A 66 -4.28 12.49 -3.14
CA TYR A 66 -5.10 11.30 -3.39
C TYR A 66 -4.26 10.01 -3.48
N ALA A 67 -3.16 10.06 -4.21
CA ALA A 67 -2.23 8.95 -4.40
C ALA A 67 -1.60 8.52 -3.09
N ALA A 68 -1.13 9.46 -2.25
CA ALA A 68 -0.56 9.12 -0.94
C ALA A 68 -1.55 8.34 -0.04
N ARG A 69 -2.83 8.73 -0.04
CA ARG A 69 -3.87 7.99 0.68
C ARG A 69 -4.05 6.58 0.13
N ARG A 70 -4.03 6.42 -1.21
CA ARG A 70 -4.20 5.12 -1.85
C ARG A 70 -3.01 4.19 -1.72
N VAL A 71 -1.79 4.70 -1.83
CA VAL A 71 -0.55 3.96 -1.57
C VAL A 71 -0.57 3.36 -0.17
N ARG A 72 -0.86 4.17 0.86
CA ARG A 72 -0.95 3.69 2.26
C ARG A 72 -2.07 2.68 2.46
N GLY A 73 -3.25 2.92 1.87
CA GLY A 73 -4.37 1.99 1.93
C GLY A 73 -4.00 0.62 1.36
N GLN A 74 -3.40 0.60 0.17
CA GLN A 74 -3.00 -0.65 -0.50
C GLN A 74 -1.98 -1.45 0.33
N ILE A 75 -1.02 -0.79 0.97
CA ILE A 75 -0.06 -1.43 1.87
C ILE A 75 -0.78 -2.10 3.05
N LEU A 76 -1.70 -1.38 3.69
CA LEU A 76 -2.44 -1.93 4.84
C LEU A 76 -3.35 -3.08 4.44
N ASP A 77 -3.96 -3.01 3.26
CA ASP A 77 -4.81 -4.08 2.74
C ASP A 77 -3.98 -5.34 2.44
N ALA A 78 -2.81 -5.20 1.80
CA ALA A 78 -1.91 -6.31 1.54
C ALA A 78 -1.33 -6.95 2.82
N LEU A 79 -1.02 -6.14 3.84
CA LEU A 79 -0.58 -6.64 5.15
C LEU A 79 -1.68 -7.44 5.86
N ARG A 80 -2.95 -7.03 5.73
CA ARG A 80 -4.08 -7.78 6.30
C ARG A 80 -4.27 -9.12 5.60
N GLU A 81 -4.12 -9.16 4.29
CA GLU A 81 -4.25 -10.38 3.49
C GLU A 81 -3.12 -11.38 3.81
N ARG A 82 -1.91 -10.88 4.11
CA ARG A 82 -0.75 -11.71 4.50
C ARG A 82 -0.70 -12.15 5.96
N ASP A 83 -1.52 -11.60 6.86
CA ASP A 83 -1.57 -11.97 8.28
C ASP A 83 -2.81 -12.84 8.57
N PRO A 84 -2.74 -14.17 8.34
CA PRO A 84 -3.89 -15.07 8.46
C PRO A 84 -4.35 -15.30 9.91
N LEU A 85 -3.55 -14.92 10.91
CA LEU A 85 -3.84 -15.24 12.31
C LEU A 85 -4.72 -14.16 12.93
N THR A 86 -5.98 -14.45 13.21
CA THR A 86 -6.86 -13.54 13.96
C THR A 86 -6.31 -13.21 15.37
N ARG A 87 -6.82 -12.15 16.03
CA ARG A 87 -6.38 -11.77 17.39
C ARG A 87 -6.55 -12.91 18.40
N SER A 88 -7.61 -13.72 18.26
CA SER A 88 -7.84 -14.92 19.06
C SER A 88 -6.84 -16.02 18.75
N ALA A 89 -6.52 -16.26 17.48
CA ALA A 89 -5.48 -17.20 17.07
C ALA A 89 -4.10 -16.79 17.60
N ARG A 90 -3.78 -15.49 17.62
CA ARG A 90 -2.57 -14.94 18.25
C ARG A 90 -2.55 -15.15 19.77
N ARG A 91 -3.69 -15.03 20.45
CA ARG A 91 -3.78 -15.30 21.89
C ARG A 91 -3.59 -16.78 22.20
N ALA A 92 -4.21 -17.66 21.41
CA ALA A 92 -4.08 -19.11 21.52
C ALA A 92 -2.64 -19.57 21.25
N PHE A 93 -2.01 -19.04 20.20
CA PHE A 93 -0.61 -19.35 19.87
C PHE A 93 0.35 -18.96 20.99
N ARG A 94 0.20 -17.76 21.56
CA ARG A 94 1.03 -17.31 22.70
C ARG A 94 0.79 -18.13 23.98
N ALA A 95 -0.46 -18.56 24.22
CA ALA A 95 -0.77 -19.43 25.35
C ALA A 95 -0.13 -20.82 25.17
N ALA A 96 -0.17 -21.37 23.96
CA ALA A 96 0.46 -22.63 23.62
C ALA A 96 1.99 -22.57 23.78
N GLN A 97 2.66 -21.52 23.29
CA GLN A 97 4.12 -21.38 23.46
C GLN A 97 4.57 -21.37 24.93
N ARG A 98 3.81 -20.71 25.81
CA ARG A 98 4.10 -20.68 27.25
C ARG A 98 3.93 -22.03 27.92
N ALA A 99 2.95 -22.82 27.47
CA ALA A 99 2.70 -24.15 28.01
C ALA A 99 3.74 -25.19 27.58
N THR A 100 4.53 -24.91 26.54
CA THR A 100 5.63 -25.77 26.08
C THR A 100 6.98 -25.41 26.71
N GLU A 101 7.07 -24.27 27.40
CA GLU A 101 8.28 -23.80 28.11
C GLU A 101 8.29 -24.20 29.60
N ASP A 102 7.21 -24.82 30.09
CA ASP A 102 7.08 -25.48 31.41
C ASP A 102 7.16 -27.01 31.29
#